data_AF-A0A832ZSP1-F1
#
_entry.id   AF-A0A832ZSP1-F1
#
_cell.length_a   1.000
_cell.length_b   1.000
_cell.length_c   1.000
_cell.angle_alpha   90.00
_cell.angle_beta   90.00
_cell.angle_gamma   90.00
#
_symmetry.space_group_name_H-M   'P 1'
#
loop_
_entity.id
_entity.type
_entity.pdbx_description
1 polymer ?
#
loop_
_entity_poly.entity_id
_entity_poly.type
_entity_poly.pdbx_seq_one_letter_code
_entity_poly.pdbx_strand_id
1 'polypeptide(L)'
;MLFKTILEIPGEPAFTWYSLFQLYFSLGFAIGVVVLGLMFYFIYRYREDRSTESEDIKPGRIPTERGNLKVILGFLGITAIVLYSLTIYSIPLTSYIEDVPEGDDVIVIDVIGFQWGWRFIYPNGTESVGEVKVPVGKTVVFRVTSLDILHNFKIRDFRTGVDAVPGAYTYIWISPHEPGEYIIQCYELCGVGHANMVAKLIVG
;
A
#
# COMPACT_ATOMS: atom_id res chain seq x y z
N MET A 1 13.97 1.15 7.79
CA MET A 1 12.69 0.61 7.25
C MET A 1 12.45 0.98 5.78
N LEU A 2 13.16 1.96 5.20
CA LEU A 2 12.77 2.54 3.89
C LEU A 2 13.29 1.82 2.63
N PHE A 3 14.26 0.92 2.72
CA PHE A 3 14.72 0.15 1.57
C PHE A 3 15.11 -1.26 2.02
N LYS A 4 14.15 -2.18 2.01
CA LYS A 4 14.46 -3.60 1.90
C LYS A 4 14.84 -3.84 0.44
N THR A 5 15.95 -4.52 0.21
CA THR A 5 16.34 -4.93 -1.15
C THR A 5 15.29 -5.90 -1.70
N ILE A 6 15.14 -6.05 -3.03
CA ILE A 6 14.23 -7.05 -3.62
C ILE A 6 14.49 -8.47 -3.05
N LEU A 7 15.74 -8.73 -2.67
CA LEU A 7 16.22 -9.95 -2.03
C LEU A 7 15.78 -10.14 -0.56
N GLU A 8 15.00 -9.22 0.02
CA GLU A 8 14.51 -9.31 1.42
C GLU A 8 12.97 -9.39 1.49
N ILE A 9 12.33 -9.55 0.33
CA ILE A 9 10.87 -9.67 0.22
C ILE A 9 10.50 -11.14 0.37
N PRO A 10 9.69 -11.51 1.39
CA PRO A 10 9.53 -12.90 1.79
C PRO A 10 8.66 -13.74 0.86
N GLY A 11 8.00 -13.13 -0.13
CA GLY A 11 7.12 -13.81 -1.08
C GLY A 11 6.02 -12.92 -1.65
N GLU A 12 5.00 -13.53 -2.25
CA GLU A 12 3.81 -12.83 -2.75
C GLU A 12 2.75 -12.70 -1.66
N PRO A 13 1.92 -11.64 -1.65
CA PRO A 13 1.83 -10.54 -2.64
C PRO A 13 2.81 -9.36 -2.42
N ALA A 14 3.74 -9.46 -1.47
CA ALA A 14 4.62 -8.34 -1.13
C ALA A 14 5.51 -7.89 -2.30
N PHE A 15 5.96 -8.82 -3.13
CA PHE A 15 6.80 -8.53 -4.28
C PHE A 15 6.04 -7.70 -5.32
N THR A 16 4.82 -8.11 -5.66
CA THR A 16 3.93 -7.35 -6.55
C THR A 16 3.67 -5.94 -6.00
N TRP A 17 3.32 -5.83 -4.72
CA TRP A 17 3.15 -4.53 -4.04
C TRP A 17 4.39 -3.64 -4.12
N TYR A 18 5.58 -4.21 -3.89
CA TYR A 18 6.83 -3.47 -3.93
C TYR A 18 7.14 -2.95 -5.33
N SER A 19 6.88 -3.76 -6.36
CA SER A 19 7.08 -3.37 -7.76
C SER A 19 6.19 -2.19 -8.15
N LEU A 20 4.90 -2.23 -7.79
CA LEU A 20 3.99 -1.10 -7.95
C LEU A 20 4.48 0.13 -7.17
N PHE A 21 4.79 -0.03 -5.88
CA PHE A 21 5.30 1.07 -5.06
C PHE A 21 6.52 1.75 -5.69
N GLN A 22 7.50 0.98 -6.16
CA GLN A 22 8.71 1.52 -6.77
C GLN A 22 8.44 2.29 -8.06
N LEU A 23 7.53 1.80 -8.92
CA LEU A 23 7.10 2.50 -10.13
C LEU A 23 6.48 3.86 -9.79
N TYR A 24 5.46 3.86 -8.93
CA TYR A 24 4.74 5.08 -8.54
C TYR A 24 5.65 6.07 -7.80
N PHE A 25 6.45 5.57 -6.86
CA PHE A 25 7.38 6.38 -6.08
C PHE A 25 8.44 7.02 -6.97
N SER A 26 9.08 6.25 -7.85
CA SER A 26 10.15 6.76 -8.73
C SER A 26 9.63 7.80 -9.72
N LEU A 27 8.47 7.54 -10.33
CA LEU A 27 7.82 8.49 -11.24
C LEU A 27 7.40 9.77 -10.51
N GLY A 28 6.73 9.63 -9.36
CA GLY A 28 6.32 10.77 -8.53
C GLY A 28 7.49 11.59 -8.04
N PHE A 29 8.58 10.93 -7.63
CA PHE A 29 9.82 11.59 -7.24
C PHE A 29 10.44 12.37 -8.40
N ALA A 30 10.54 11.77 -9.60
CA ALA A 30 11.06 12.44 -10.78
C ALA A 30 10.24 13.68 -11.17
N ILE A 31 8.91 13.56 -11.20
CA ILE A 31 8.00 14.70 -11.46
C ILE A 31 8.15 15.76 -10.36
N GLY A 32 8.21 15.34 -9.09
CA GLY A 32 8.42 16.23 -7.95
C GLY A 32 9.70 17.04 -8.05
N VAL A 33 10.82 16.40 -8.44
CA VAL A 33 12.09 17.08 -8.69
C VAL A 33 11.96 18.12 -9.81
N VAL A 34 11.26 17.81 -10.90
CA VAL A 34 11.03 18.78 -11.99
C VAL A 34 10.19 19.95 -11.52
N VAL A 35 9.05 19.70 -10.85
CA VAL A 35 8.14 20.76 -10.40
C VAL A 35 8.81 21.65 -9.37
N LEU A 36 9.42 21.06 -8.34
CA LEU A 36 10.14 21.82 -7.32
C LEU A 36 11.35 22.54 -7.92
N GLY A 37 12.09 21.90 -8.82
CA GLY A 37 13.22 22.50 -9.52
C GLY A 37 12.81 23.73 -10.33
N LEU A 38 11.73 23.64 -11.12
CA LEU A 38 11.18 24.78 -11.86
C LEU A 38 10.68 25.88 -10.92
N MET A 39 10.02 25.51 -9.82
CA MET A 39 9.57 26.47 -8.80
C MET A 39 10.76 27.23 -8.20
N PHE A 40 11.79 26.53 -7.74
CA PHE A 40 13.00 27.16 -7.18
C PHE A 40 13.76 27.97 -8.23
N TYR A 41 13.84 27.47 -9.46
CA TYR A 41 14.43 28.20 -10.59
C TYR A 41 13.69 29.52 -10.83
N PHE A 42 12.36 29.52 -10.85
CA PHE A 42 11.59 30.75 -11.04
C PHE A 42 11.71 31.72 -9.86
N ILE A 43 11.66 31.21 -8.63
CA ILE A 43 11.91 32.02 -7.42
C ILE A 43 13.28 32.70 -7.49
N TYR A 44 14.31 31.98 -7.92
CA TYR A 44 15.66 32.53 -8.02
C TYR A 44 15.83 33.50 -9.21
N ARG A 45 15.38 33.09 -10.41
CA ARG A 45 15.63 33.79 -11.68
C ARG A 45 14.75 35.04 -11.87
N TYR A 46 13.53 35.01 -11.35
CA TYR A 46 12.53 36.08 -11.48
C TYR A 46 12.23 36.74 -10.13
N ARG A 47 13.17 36.67 -9.18
CA ARG A 47 13.08 37.43 -7.93
C ARG A 47 13.14 38.92 -8.24
N GLU A 48 12.05 39.64 -7.97
CA GLU A 48 12.00 41.09 -8.09
C GLU A 48 12.84 41.75 -6.99
N ASP A 49 13.66 42.73 -7.36
CA ASP A 49 14.34 43.58 -6.39
C ASP A 49 13.38 44.68 -5.93
N ARG A 50 13.41 45.05 -4.65
CA ARG A 50 12.49 46.04 -4.06
C ARG A 50 12.62 47.44 -4.66
N SER A 51 13.67 47.69 -5.45
CA SER A 51 13.96 48.99 -6.07
C SER A 51 13.36 49.17 -7.47
N THR A 52 12.87 48.11 -8.11
CA THR A 52 12.23 48.18 -9.43
C THR A 52 10.72 48.22 -9.26
N GLU A 53 10.12 49.40 -9.45
CA GLU A 53 8.67 49.56 -9.49
C GLU A 53 8.16 48.97 -10.82
N SER A 54 7.58 47.77 -10.80
CA SER A 54 7.03 47.15 -12.01
C SER A 54 5.77 47.90 -12.46
N GLU A 55 5.79 48.43 -13.70
CA GLU A 55 4.65 49.17 -14.26
C GLU A 55 3.39 48.29 -14.43
N ASP A 56 3.57 46.96 -14.47
CA ASP A 56 2.56 45.98 -14.85
C ASP A 56 1.71 45.44 -13.69
N ILE A 57 2.16 45.53 -12.43
CA ILE A 57 1.44 44.97 -11.27
C ILE A 57 0.96 46.10 -10.35
N LYS A 58 -0.12 46.78 -10.77
CA LYS A 58 -0.77 47.83 -9.98
C LYS A 58 -1.98 47.27 -9.20
N PRO A 59 -2.04 47.44 -7.86
CA PRO A 59 -3.22 47.06 -7.08
C PRO A 59 -4.48 47.73 -7.64
N GLY A 60 -5.51 46.94 -7.96
CA GLY A 60 -6.77 47.44 -8.53
C GLY A 60 -6.90 47.36 -10.06
N ARG A 61 -5.88 46.89 -10.79
CA ARG A 61 -6.00 46.51 -12.22
C ARG A 61 -5.87 45.02 -12.39
N ILE A 62 -6.79 44.41 -13.16
CA ILE A 62 -6.71 43.00 -13.53
C ILE A 62 -5.60 42.86 -14.59
N PRO A 63 -4.59 42.00 -14.39
CA PRO A 63 -3.54 41.78 -15.39
C PRO A 63 -4.13 41.37 -16.75
N THR A 64 -3.60 41.93 -17.83
CA THR A 64 -4.05 41.68 -19.22
C THR A 64 -3.51 40.36 -19.78
N GLU A 65 -2.35 39.91 -19.32
CA GLU A 65 -1.75 38.64 -19.71
C GLU A 65 -2.51 37.47 -19.06
N ARG A 66 -3.43 36.87 -19.81
CA ARG A 66 -4.12 35.63 -19.42
C ARG A 66 -3.36 34.42 -19.95
N GLY A 67 -3.35 33.35 -19.17
CA GLY A 67 -2.62 32.11 -19.47
C GLY A 67 -2.90 31.54 -20.87
N ASN A 68 -1.92 30.80 -21.40
CA ASN A 68 -1.98 30.24 -22.75
C ASN A 68 -2.78 28.92 -22.77
N LEU A 69 -3.95 28.91 -23.41
CA LEU A 69 -4.81 27.72 -23.50
C LEU A 69 -4.08 26.49 -24.06
N LYS A 70 -3.16 26.66 -25.03
CA LYS A 70 -2.39 25.54 -25.58
C LYS A 70 -1.48 24.89 -24.54
N VAL A 71 -0.90 25.71 -23.64
CA VAL A 71 -0.08 25.22 -22.54
C VAL A 71 -0.95 24.45 -21.54
N ILE A 72 -2.11 25.01 -21.17
CA ILE A 72 -3.07 24.36 -20.27
C ILE A 72 -3.52 23.00 -20.83
N LEU A 73 -3.95 22.97 -22.10
CA LEU A 73 -4.38 21.73 -22.77
C LEU A 73 -3.24 20.73 -22.90
N GLY A 74 -2.00 21.19 -23.11
CA GLY A 74 -0.81 20.33 -23.15
C GLY A 74 -0.56 19.63 -21.82
N PHE A 75 -0.51 20.37 -20.71
CA PHE A 75 -0.32 19.79 -19.37
C PHE A 75 -1.46 18.87 -18.97
N LEU A 76 -2.71 19.27 -19.26
CA LEU A 76 -3.88 18.44 -18.99
C LEU A 76 -3.83 17.14 -19.80
N GLY A 77 -3.48 17.21 -21.09
CA GLY A 77 -3.32 16.04 -21.95
C GLY A 77 -2.23 15.09 -21.46
N ILE A 78 -1.04 15.60 -21.15
CA ILE A 78 0.07 14.79 -20.62
C ILE A 78 -0.32 14.12 -19.31
N THR A 79 -0.92 14.87 -18.38
CA THR A 79 -1.36 14.35 -17.08
C THR A 79 -2.41 13.25 -17.25
N ALA A 80 -3.42 13.48 -18.11
CA ALA A 80 -4.45 12.50 -18.40
C ALA A 80 -3.86 11.21 -18.99
N ILE A 81 -2.93 11.32 -19.94
CA ILE A 81 -2.25 10.18 -20.56
C ILE A 81 -1.48 9.38 -19.50
N VAL A 82 -0.64 10.05 -18.71
CA VAL A 82 0.17 9.38 -17.67
C VAL A 82 -0.72 8.65 -16.67
N LEU A 83 -1.75 9.33 -16.14
CA LEU A 83 -2.65 8.71 -15.16
C LEU A 83 -3.43 7.54 -15.76
N TYR A 84 -3.97 7.68 -16.98
CA TYR A 84 -4.72 6.61 -17.62
C TYR A 84 -3.85 5.38 -17.92
N SER A 85 -2.61 5.58 -18.39
CA SER A 85 -1.65 4.51 -18.59
C SER A 85 -1.29 3.79 -17.29
N LEU A 86 -1.03 4.54 -16.20
CA LEU A 86 -0.76 3.95 -14.89
C LEU A 86 -1.93 3.15 -14.35
N THR A 87 -3.16 3.65 -14.52
CA THR A 87 -4.38 2.96 -14.11
C THR A 87 -4.54 1.64 -14.86
N ILE A 88 -4.46 1.64 -16.19
CA ILE A 88 -4.57 0.40 -16.99
C ILE A 88 -3.50 -0.61 -16.58
N TYR A 89 -2.27 -0.15 -16.35
CA TYR A 89 -1.18 -1.02 -15.94
C TYR A 89 -1.40 -1.63 -14.56
N SER A 90 -2.01 -0.89 -13.63
CA SER A 90 -2.14 -1.31 -12.23
C SER A 90 -3.29 -2.28 -11.98
N ILE A 91 -4.39 -2.17 -12.73
CA ILE A 91 -5.58 -3.02 -12.56
C ILE A 91 -5.24 -4.52 -12.47
N PRO A 92 -4.55 -5.15 -13.44
CA PRO A 92 -4.29 -6.60 -13.39
C PRO A 92 -3.37 -7.01 -12.23
N LEU A 93 -2.45 -6.13 -11.82
CA LEU A 93 -1.55 -6.39 -10.70
C LEU A 93 -2.31 -6.30 -9.37
N THR A 94 -3.22 -5.35 -9.23
CA THR A 94 -4.10 -5.26 -8.06
C THR A 94 -5.07 -6.44 -8.02
N SER A 95 -5.69 -6.83 -9.14
CA SER A 95 -6.55 -8.02 -9.19
C SER A 95 -5.80 -9.28 -8.79
N TYR A 96 -4.55 -9.47 -9.23
CA TYR A 96 -3.72 -10.58 -8.78
C TYR A 96 -3.55 -10.63 -7.26
N ILE A 97 -3.42 -9.47 -6.60
CA ILE A 97 -3.27 -9.37 -5.14
C ILE A 97 -4.59 -9.64 -4.42
N GLU A 98 -5.72 -9.15 -4.96
CA GLU A 98 -7.03 -9.20 -4.32
C GLU A 98 -7.79 -10.52 -4.55
N ASP A 99 -7.60 -11.14 -5.71
CA ASP A 99 -8.25 -12.39 -6.05
C ASP A 99 -7.73 -13.52 -5.15
N VAL A 100 -8.66 -14.25 -4.53
CA VAL A 100 -8.31 -15.36 -3.63
C VAL A 100 -7.88 -16.56 -4.48
N PRO A 101 -6.65 -17.07 -4.33
CA PRO A 101 -6.20 -18.23 -5.07
C PRO A 101 -7.03 -19.47 -4.71
N GLU A 102 -7.50 -20.17 -5.74
CA GLU A 102 -8.24 -21.43 -5.62
C GLU A 102 -7.38 -22.61 -6.10
N GLY A 103 -7.63 -23.81 -5.57
CA GLY A 103 -7.00 -25.05 -6.04
C GLY A 103 -6.69 -26.04 -4.91
N ASP A 104 -6.40 -27.29 -5.29
CA ASP A 104 -6.15 -28.39 -4.34
C ASP A 104 -4.85 -28.23 -3.53
N ASP A 105 -3.90 -27.42 -4.02
CA ASP A 105 -2.60 -27.18 -3.37
C ASP A 105 -2.61 -25.95 -2.44
N VAL A 106 -3.78 -25.32 -2.25
CA VAL A 106 -3.95 -24.14 -1.39
C VAL A 106 -4.36 -24.57 0.01
N ILE A 107 -3.64 -24.06 1.02
CA ILE A 107 -3.96 -24.31 2.43
C ILE A 107 -4.85 -23.18 2.95
N VAL A 108 -6.05 -23.50 3.42
CA VAL A 108 -6.95 -22.51 4.03
C VAL A 108 -6.84 -22.59 5.56
N ILE A 109 -6.48 -21.49 6.19
CA ILE A 109 -6.42 -21.35 7.66
C ILE A 109 -7.49 -20.36 8.10
N ASP A 110 -8.35 -20.76 9.03
CA ASP A 110 -9.32 -19.85 9.62
C ASP A 110 -8.65 -18.99 10.68
N VAL A 111 -8.92 -17.69 10.62
CA VAL A 111 -8.39 -16.69 11.54
C VAL A 111 -9.53 -16.00 12.24
N ILE A 112 -9.55 -16.08 13.56
CA ILE A 112 -10.56 -15.41 14.40
C ILE A 112 -9.85 -14.36 15.23
N GLY A 113 -10.16 -13.08 14.97
CA GLY A 113 -9.77 -11.97 15.81
C GLY A 113 -10.67 -11.87 17.05
N PHE A 114 -10.07 -11.56 18.20
CA PHE A 114 -10.77 -11.25 19.45
C PHE A 114 -9.92 -10.24 20.25
N GLN A 115 -10.51 -9.53 21.20
CA GLN A 115 -9.77 -8.62 22.08
C GLN A 115 -8.86 -9.42 23.04
N TRP A 116 -7.52 -9.38 22.95
CA TRP A 116 -6.65 -8.74 21.95
C TRP A 116 -5.63 -9.75 21.41
N GLY A 117 -6.11 -10.71 20.61
CA GLY A 117 -5.31 -11.78 20.05
C GLY A 117 -5.95 -12.41 18.81
N TRP A 118 -5.21 -13.38 18.26
CA TRP A 118 -5.56 -14.08 17.04
C TRP A 118 -5.58 -15.58 17.31
N ARG A 119 -6.69 -16.23 16.96
CA ARG A 119 -6.82 -17.69 16.95
C ARG A 119 -6.77 -18.19 15.52
N PHE A 120 -6.00 -19.25 15.31
CA PHE A 120 -5.79 -19.91 14.02
C PHE A 120 -6.30 -21.34 14.09
N ILE A 121 -7.11 -21.75 13.11
CA ILE A 121 -7.65 -23.11 12.99
C ILE A 121 -7.17 -23.69 11.65
N TYR A 122 -6.42 -24.78 11.72
CA TYR A 122 -5.89 -25.47 10.54
C TYR A 122 -6.93 -26.42 9.93
N PRO A 123 -6.78 -26.83 8.65
CA PRO A 123 -7.69 -27.77 7.99
C PRO A 123 -7.91 -29.10 8.74
N ASN A 124 -6.92 -29.54 9.50
CA ASN A 124 -6.98 -30.77 10.29
C ASN A 124 -7.69 -30.60 11.65
N GLY A 125 -8.23 -29.42 11.94
CA GLY A 125 -8.89 -29.07 13.21
C GLY A 125 -7.93 -28.70 14.34
N THR A 126 -6.62 -28.65 14.11
CA THR A 126 -5.67 -28.15 15.11
C THR A 126 -5.88 -26.66 15.31
N GLU A 127 -5.78 -26.19 16.56
CA GLU A 127 -5.89 -24.77 16.89
C GLU A 127 -4.59 -24.24 17.49
N SER A 128 -4.33 -22.95 17.26
CA SER A 128 -3.23 -22.22 17.89
C SER A 128 -3.62 -20.77 18.14
N VAL A 129 -3.01 -20.14 19.14
CA VAL A 129 -3.28 -18.74 19.51
C VAL A 129 -1.97 -17.97 19.55
N GLY A 130 -1.93 -16.82 18.89
CA GLY A 130 -0.75 -15.94 18.87
C GLY A 130 0.40 -16.41 17.96
N GLU A 131 0.31 -17.60 17.38
CA GLU A 131 1.29 -18.14 16.44
C GLU A 131 0.60 -18.97 15.37
N VAL A 132 1.02 -18.82 14.11
CA VAL A 132 0.61 -19.65 12.98
C VAL A 132 1.83 -20.11 12.21
N LYS A 133 1.86 -21.39 11.81
CA LYS A 133 2.94 -22.01 11.06
C LYS A 133 2.46 -22.35 9.66
N VAL A 134 3.24 -22.01 8.65
CA VAL A 134 2.91 -22.26 7.25
C VAL A 134 4.10 -22.87 6.51
N PRO A 135 3.86 -23.74 5.52
CA PRO A 135 4.93 -24.31 4.72
C PRO A 135 5.52 -23.28 3.75
N VAL A 136 6.85 -23.29 3.58
CA VAL A 136 7.50 -22.53 2.51
C VAL A 136 7.11 -23.07 1.13
N GLY A 137 6.97 -22.17 0.15
CA GLY A 137 6.67 -22.50 -1.25
C GLY A 137 5.23 -22.92 -1.52
N LYS A 138 4.32 -22.74 -0.56
CA LYS A 138 2.90 -23.10 -0.68
C LYS A 138 2.00 -21.91 -0.45
N THR A 139 0.98 -21.77 -1.29
CA THR A 139 -0.02 -20.72 -1.12
C THR A 139 -0.89 -21.00 0.10
N VAL A 140 -0.97 -20.04 1.01
CA VAL A 140 -1.83 -20.09 2.18
C VAL A 140 -2.85 -18.97 2.11
N VAL A 141 -4.12 -19.33 2.18
CA VAL A 141 -5.26 -18.42 2.29
C VAL A 141 -5.66 -18.34 3.75
N PHE A 142 -5.77 -17.13 4.27
CA PHE A 142 -6.34 -16.86 5.58
C PHE A 142 -7.78 -16.41 5.39
N ARG A 143 -8.73 -17.21 5.89
CA ARG A 143 -10.14 -16.82 5.97
C ARG A 143 -10.37 -16.16 7.32
N VAL A 144 -10.53 -14.84 7.31
CA VAL A 144 -10.49 -13.99 8.50
C VAL A 144 -11.91 -13.59 8.92
N THR A 145 -12.20 -13.68 10.21
CA THR A 145 -13.42 -13.14 10.83
C THR A 145 -13.10 -12.61 12.23
N SER A 146 -14.08 -11.99 12.87
CA SER A 146 -13.96 -11.52 14.25
C SER A 146 -15.06 -12.10 15.15
N LEU A 147 -14.70 -12.39 16.40
CA LEU A 147 -15.61 -12.84 17.44
C LEU A 147 -16.35 -11.67 18.11
N ASP A 148 -15.79 -10.46 18.09
CA ASP A 148 -16.28 -9.33 18.88
C ASP A 148 -16.45 -8.04 18.06
N ILE A 149 -15.37 -7.32 17.78
CA ILE A 149 -15.35 -6.00 17.13
C ILE A 149 -14.50 -6.03 15.86
N LEU A 150 -14.45 -4.93 15.12
CA LEU A 150 -13.55 -4.81 13.99
C LEU A 150 -12.09 -4.89 14.45
N HIS A 151 -11.32 -5.73 13.74
CA HIS A 151 -9.85 -5.75 13.77
C HIS A 151 -9.35 -5.69 12.33
N ASN A 152 -8.04 -5.57 12.13
CA ASN A 152 -7.42 -5.75 10.81
C ASN A 152 -6.26 -6.72 10.93
N PHE A 153 -6.38 -7.88 10.29
CA PHE A 153 -5.35 -8.91 10.28
C PHE A 153 -4.30 -8.56 9.23
N LYS A 154 -3.15 -8.02 9.66
CA LYS A 154 -2.06 -7.60 8.78
C LYS A 154 -0.82 -8.47 8.98
N ILE A 155 -0.28 -9.00 7.89
CA ILE A 155 1.03 -9.68 7.86
C ILE A 155 2.05 -8.68 7.32
N ARG A 156 2.82 -8.05 8.22
CA ARG A 156 3.58 -6.81 7.93
C ARG A 156 4.57 -6.96 6.77
N ASP A 157 5.41 -7.99 6.82
CA ASP A 157 6.46 -8.20 5.81
C ASP A 157 5.90 -8.68 4.46
N PHE A 158 4.71 -9.31 4.48
CA PHE A 158 3.97 -9.67 3.27
C PHE A 158 3.14 -8.51 2.69
N ARG A 159 3.12 -7.35 3.37
CA ARG A 159 2.40 -6.12 2.97
C ARG A 159 0.91 -6.28 2.71
N THR A 160 0.34 -7.42 3.09
CA THR A 160 -1.07 -7.75 2.93
C THR A 160 -1.80 -7.71 4.25
N GLY A 161 -3.10 -7.48 4.19
CA GLY A 161 -3.97 -7.55 5.35
C GLY A 161 -5.40 -7.18 4.99
N VAL A 162 -6.34 -7.62 5.83
CA VAL A 162 -7.77 -7.41 5.64
C VAL A 162 -8.47 -7.25 6.97
N ASP A 163 -9.62 -6.60 6.95
CA ASP A 163 -10.45 -6.42 8.14
C ASP A 163 -11.04 -7.76 8.59
N ALA A 164 -10.93 -8.03 9.88
CA ALA A 164 -11.65 -9.09 10.55
C ALA A 164 -13.00 -8.52 10.99
N VAL A 165 -14.07 -8.93 10.29
CA VAL A 165 -15.41 -8.36 10.46
C VAL A 165 -16.32 -9.33 11.21
N PRO A 166 -16.95 -8.93 12.34
CA PRO A 166 -17.92 -9.78 13.00
C PRO A 166 -19.08 -10.16 12.08
N GLY A 167 -19.37 -11.46 11.97
CA GLY A 167 -20.48 -11.97 11.15
C GLY A 167 -20.20 -12.05 9.64
N ALA A 168 -18.99 -11.71 9.19
CA ALA A 168 -18.58 -11.89 7.80
C ALA A 168 -17.19 -12.56 7.73
N TYR A 169 -16.89 -13.15 6.57
CA TYR A 169 -15.56 -13.66 6.27
C TYR A 169 -14.92 -12.80 5.20
N THR A 170 -13.66 -12.45 5.44
CA THR A 170 -12.78 -11.79 4.49
C THR A 170 -11.57 -12.68 4.24
N TYR A 171 -10.78 -12.37 3.22
CA TYR A 171 -9.72 -13.25 2.76
C TYR A 171 -8.46 -12.46 2.43
N ILE A 172 -7.32 -13.02 2.81
CA ILE A 172 -6.01 -12.65 2.26
C ILE A 172 -5.25 -13.93 1.98
N TRP A 173 -4.19 -13.81 1.19
CA TRP A 173 -3.32 -14.93 0.92
C TRP A 173 -1.86 -14.50 0.92
N ILE A 174 -0.99 -15.48 1.11
CA ILE A 174 0.45 -15.34 0.94
C ILE A 174 1.00 -16.57 0.20
N SER A 175 2.10 -16.37 -0.51
CA SER A 175 2.95 -17.46 -0.99
C SER A 175 4.38 -17.17 -0.52
N PRO A 176 4.82 -17.72 0.62
CA PRO A 176 6.11 -17.46 1.21
C PRO A 176 7.21 -18.22 0.46
N HIS A 177 8.31 -17.55 0.10
CA HIS A 177 9.47 -18.13 -0.56
C HIS A 177 10.69 -18.27 0.37
N GLU A 178 10.69 -17.52 1.49
CA GLU A 178 11.79 -17.51 2.45
C GLU A 178 11.31 -17.98 3.83
N PRO A 179 11.97 -19.00 4.43
CA PRO A 179 11.68 -19.40 5.80
C PRO A 179 12.06 -18.29 6.77
N GLY A 180 11.30 -18.17 7.87
CA GLY A 180 11.53 -17.11 8.84
C GLY A 180 10.35 -16.88 9.76
N GLU A 181 10.54 -15.96 10.70
CA GLU A 181 9.49 -15.48 11.60
C GLU A 181 9.08 -14.06 11.21
N TYR A 182 7.79 -13.86 10.96
CA TYR A 182 7.19 -12.60 10.55
C TYR A 182 6.13 -12.16 11.54
N ILE A 183 5.87 -10.85 11.57
CA ILE A 183 4.93 -10.26 12.53
C ILE A 183 3.55 -10.10 11.90
N ILE A 184 2.55 -10.60 12.62
CA ILE A 184 1.13 -10.28 12.44
C ILE A 184 0.76 -9.23 13.48
N GLN A 185 0.01 -8.22 13.08
CA GLN A 185 -0.44 -7.16 13.99
C GLN A 185 -1.83 -6.66 13.61
N CYS A 186 -2.60 -6.21 14.60
CA CYS A 186 -3.85 -5.50 14.37
C CYS A 186 -3.60 -4.08 13.82
N TYR A 187 -4.22 -3.74 12.70
CA TYR A 187 -4.14 -2.41 12.07
C TYR A 187 -5.44 -1.59 12.12
N GLU A 188 -6.43 -2.07 12.88
CA GLU A 188 -7.70 -1.36 13.14
C GLU A 188 -7.83 -1.13 14.65
N LEU A 189 -8.21 0.09 15.06
CA LEU A 189 -8.20 0.46 16.48
C LEU A 189 -9.29 -0.32 17.25
N CYS A 190 -8.87 -1.38 17.95
CA CYS A 190 -9.76 -2.34 18.59
C CYS A 190 -9.80 -2.24 20.14
N GLY A 191 -9.47 -1.06 20.68
CA GLY A 191 -9.55 -0.76 22.12
C GLY A 191 -8.19 -0.78 22.83
N VAL A 192 -8.21 -0.91 24.17
CA VAL A 192 -7.05 -0.61 25.03
C VAL A 192 -5.82 -1.51 24.80
N GLY A 193 -6.03 -2.75 24.35
CA GLY A 193 -4.95 -3.68 24.03
C GLY A 193 -4.47 -3.64 22.57
N HIS A 194 -5.01 -2.74 21.73
CA HIS A 194 -4.74 -2.69 20.28
C HIS A 194 -3.24 -2.74 19.94
N ALA A 195 -2.42 -1.92 20.61
CA ALA A 195 -0.98 -1.85 20.34
C ALA A 195 -0.23 -3.17 20.64
N ASN A 196 -0.78 -4.02 21.51
CA ASN A 196 -0.20 -5.30 21.91
C ASN A 196 -0.87 -6.49 21.20
N MET A 197 -1.80 -6.24 20.28
CA MET A 197 -2.50 -7.29 19.53
C MET A 197 -1.63 -7.81 18.38
N VAL A 198 -0.62 -8.60 18.75
CA VAL A 198 0.39 -9.17 17.85
C VAL A 198 0.33 -10.70 17.84
N ALA A 199 0.76 -11.29 16.72
CA ALA A 199 0.97 -12.72 16.58
C ALA A 199 2.20 -12.98 15.69
N LYS A 200 2.66 -14.22 15.66
CA LYS A 200 3.79 -14.67 14.84
C LYS A 200 3.32 -15.52 13.67
N LEU A 201 3.84 -15.24 12.48
CA LEU A 201 3.79 -16.12 11.33
C LEU A 201 5.15 -16.80 11.21
N ILE A 202 5.19 -18.12 11.32
CA ILE A 202 6.40 -18.92 11.17
C ILE A 202 6.34 -19.66 9.83
N VAL A 203 7.28 -19.37 8.95
CA VAL A 203 7.44 -20.06 7.67
C VAL A 203 8.58 -21.08 7.82
N GLY A 204 8.31 -22.35 7.51
CA GLY A 204 9.29 -23.43 7.58
C GLY A 204 8.93 -24.66 6.78
#